data_AF-A0A9E5UP59-F1
#
_entry.id   AF-A0A9E5UP59-F1
#
_cell.length_a   1.000
_cell.length_b   1.000
_cell.length_c   1.000
_cell.angle_alpha   90.00
_cell.angle_beta   90.00
_cell.angle_gamma   90.00
#
_symmetry.space_group_name_H-M   'P 1'
#
loop_
_entity.id
_entity.type
_entity.pdbx_description
1 polymer ?
#
loop_
_entity_poly.entity_id
_entity_poly.type
_entity_poly.pdbx_seq_one_letter_code
_entity_poly.pdbx_strand_id
1 'polypeptide(L)'
;SQIYKTYKDLVRHHRAAQNIPTEFLEAALNKEDSVLQLPIQDYSAQKTEAKLRLVKARQEASKFYHQQGVAAYATETKEQKLLAIEFFEKSLRYQANNEEAKQSQGIVKAQLAIMYLKEAEALLKKPGVEAAEKAIETLSTAFAYAPQEDQKDIILLQLDNAQRYLLEQKVTPVFAEALQLAASDSILVQLQALQKFREVEAIAPQFKDNATRIAALEDQIAKKYLAQAQENLQSPDPELARESLQKLVEAYRFAPENPEVKTVYEANREKIKALQNSLVDARDGQSYRTVKIGDRVWMAENLRYKLEPEAPCYGTDPTWTADLTDKEQFCEKYGVLYNSRMLFNQIEDLAPEGWHVATEAEWQELQRSITLTFSSTDSTSRISATASFIKKLNIQLPVYQSKGKIAQFATATKFSWNSAGAKALRIFRLTEEKFEADHDGRQAQFVFIRCVKDY
;
A
#
# COMPACT_ATOMS: atom_id res chain seq x y z
N SER A 1 -32.75 -34.71 -36.63
CA SER A 1 -31.65 -34.87 -35.65
C SER A 1 -30.39 -35.47 -36.27
N GLN A 2 -30.45 -36.66 -36.90
CA GLN A 2 -29.29 -37.33 -37.50
C GLN A 2 -28.60 -36.51 -38.62
N ILE A 3 -29.37 -35.89 -39.51
CA ILE A 3 -28.87 -35.04 -40.62
C ILE A 3 -28.09 -33.82 -40.07
N TYR A 4 -28.59 -33.16 -39.03
CA TYR A 4 -27.93 -32.02 -38.38
C TYR A 4 -26.62 -32.41 -37.69
N LYS A 5 -26.58 -33.58 -37.04
CA LYS A 5 -25.36 -34.14 -36.45
C LYS A 5 -24.32 -34.47 -37.52
N THR A 6 -24.75 -35.05 -38.65
CA THR A 6 -23.88 -35.36 -39.80
C THR A 6 -23.36 -34.10 -40.48
N TYR A 7 -24.17 -33.05 -40.64
CA TYR A 7 -23.75 -31.76 -41.20
C TYR A 7 -22.73 -31.04 -40.30
N LYS A 8 -22.96 -31.03 -38.98
CA LYS A 8 -22.02 -30.46 -38.00
C LYS A 8 -20.68 -31.22 -37.98
N ASP A 9 -20.71 -32.53 -38.15
CA ASP A 9 -19.52 -33.35 -38.29
C ASP A 9 -18.79 -33.07 -39.62
N LEU A 10 -19.51 -32.92 -40.73
CA LEU A 10 -18.93 -32.59 -42.04
C LEU A 10 -18.24 -31.21 -42.04
N VAL A 11 -18.87 -30.20 -41.42
CA VAL A 11 -18.29 -28.86 -41.23
C VAL A 11 -17.06 -28.90 -40.33
N ARG A 12 -17.05 -29.73 -39.26
CA ARG A 12 -15.85 -29.96 -38.44
C ARG A 12 -14.73 -30.63 -39.23
N HIS A 13 -15.07 -31.60 -40.08
CA HIS A 13 -14.11 -32.27 -40.95
C HIS A 13 -13.53 -31.31 -42.00
N HIS A 14 -14.36 -30.47 -42.62
CA HIS A 14 -13.91 -29.44 -43.55
C HIS A 14 -12.99 -28.40 -42.87
N ARG A 15 -13.35 -27.93 -41.67
CA ARG A 15 -12.48 -27.04 -40.86
C ARG A 15 -11.17 -27.71 -40.45
N ALA A 16 -11.20 -29.01 -40.12
CA ALA A 16 -9.99 -29.77 -39.82
C ALA A 16 -9.09 -29.97 -41.04
N ALA A 17 -9.68 -30.07 -42.24
CA ALA A 17 -8.95 -30.13 -43.51
C ALA A 17 -8.35 -28.76 -43.88
N GLN A 18 -9.01 -27.64 -43.59
CA GLN A 18 -8.47 -26.29 -43.84
C GLN A 18 -7.17 -25.99 -43.08
N ASN A 19 -6.89 -26.70 -41.98
CA ASN A 19 -5.66 -26.55 -41.20
C ASN A 19 -4.54 -27.53 -41.64
N ILE A 20 -4.76 -28.31 -42.69
CA ILE A 20 -3.77 -29.22 -43.29
C ILE A 20 -3.36 -28.60 -44.65
N PRO A 21 -2.07 -28.44 -44.95
CA PRO A 21 -1.64 -27.94 -46.26
C PRO A 21 -2.22 -28.77 -47.41
N THR A 22 -2.66 -28.09 -48.47
CA THR A 22 -3.44 -28.67 -49.58
C THR A 22 -2.74 -29.85 -50.25
N GLU A 23 -1.40 -29.81 -50.34
CA GLU A 23 -0.56 -30.89 -50.89
C GLU A 23 -0.73 -32.25 -50.18
N PHE A 24 -0.97 -32.27 -48.86
CA PHE A 24 -1.23 -33.52 -48.11
C PHE A 24 -2.67 -34.01 -48.26
N LEU A 25 -3.61 -33.10 -48.55
CA LEU A 25 -4.97 -33.47 -48.89
C LEU A 25 -5.02 -34.10 -50.29
N GLU A 26 -4.27 -33.54 -51.24
CA GLU A 26 -4.16 -34.04 -52.61
C GLU A 26 -3.42 -35.38 -52.70
N ALA A 27 -2.35 -35.59 -51.93
CA ALA A 27 -1.63 -36.86 -51.90
C ALA A 27 -2.46 -38.01 -51.33
N ALA A 28 -3.32 -37.73 -50.34
CA ALA A 28 -4.24 -38.71 -49.76
C ALA A 28 -5.45 -39.05 -50.68
N LEU A 29 -5.64 -38.30 -51.77
CA LEU A 29 -6.68 -38.49 -52.77
C LEU A 29 -6.06 -39.16 -54.00
N ASN A 30 -6.42 -40.42 -54.29
CA ASN A 30 -6.10 -41.01 -55.59
C ASN A 30 -6.71 -40.13 -56.70
N LYS A 31 -5.94 -39.83 -57.77
CA LYS A 31 -6.36 -38.93 -58.88
C LYS A 31 -7.68 -39.32 -59.57
N GLU A 32 -8.20 -40.53 -59.34
CA GLU A 32 -9.48 -41.02 -59.88
C GLU A 32 -10.70 -40.76 -58.97
N ASP A 33 -10.51 -40.35 -57.70
CA ASP A 33 -11.59 -40.19 -56.70
C ASP A 33 -11.79 -38.74 -56.22
N SER A 34 -11.62 -37.78 -57.13
CA SER A 34 -11.75 -36.34 -56.86
C SER A 34 -13.20 -35.85 -56.69
N VAL A 35 -14.19 -36.73 -56.88
CA VAL A 35 -15.62 -36.40 -56.69
C VAL A 35 -16.24 -37.37 -55.69
N LEU A 36 -16.49 -36.89 -54.47
CA LEU A 36 -17.34 -37.60 -53.51
C LEU A 36 -18.78 -37.56 -54.07
N GLN A 37 -19.19 -38.57 -54.84
CA GLN A 37 -20.59 -38.66 -55.29
C GLN A 37 -21.48 -38.85 -54.06
N LEU A 38 -22.42 -37.93 -53.84
CA LEU A 38 -23.35 -37.94 -52.71
C LEU A 38 -24.65 -38.67 -53.13
N PRO A 39 -24.91 -39.92 -52.71
CA PRO A 39 -26.20 -40.56 -52.93
C PRO A 39 -27.20 -40.15 -51.84
N ILE A 40 -28.46 -40.02 -52.23
CA ILE A 40 -29.49 -39.24 -51.51
C ILE A 40 -29.99 -39.87 -50.20
N GLN A 41 -29.64 -41.12 -49.82
CA GLN A 41 -30.27 -41.76 -48.64
C GLN A 41 -29.38 -42.49 -47.62
N ASP A 42 -28.09 -42.74 -47.85
CA ASP A 42 -27.19 -43.27 -46.81
C ASP A 42 -25.78 -42.68 -46.93
N TYR A 43 -25.42 -41.81 -45.98
CA TYR A 43 -24.14 -41.08 -45.93
C TYR A 43 -23.08 -41.80 -45.07
N SER A 44 -23.39 -42.97 -44.51
CA SER A 44 -22.50 -43.65 -43.55
C SER A 44 -21.19 -44.13 -44.21
N ALA A 45 -21.26 -44.61 -45.45
CA ALA A 45 -20.11 -45.08 -46.22
C ALA A 45 -19.16 -43.93 -46.59
N GLN A 46 -19.67 -42.86 -47.21
CA GLN A 46 -18.87 -41.69 -47.61
C GLN A 46 -18.30 -40.95 -46.39
N LYS A 47 -19.02 -40.92 -45.27
CA LYS A 47 -18.49 -40.38 -44.00
C LYS A 47 -17.33 -41.23 -43.47
N THR A 48 -17.43 -42.55 -43.57
CA THR A 48 -16.36 -43.47 -43.13
C THR A 48 -15.13 -43.30 -44.02
N GLU A 49 -15.33 -43.18 -45.33
CA GLU A 49 -14.27 -42.94 -46.30
C GLU A 49 -13.59 -41.57 -46.11
N ALA A 50 -14.37 -40.49 -45.93
CA ALA A 50 -13.82 -39.16 -45.66
C ALA A 50 -13.02 -39.11 -44.35
N LYS A 51 -13.47 -39.84 -43.32
CA LYS A 51 -12.70 -40.01 -42.08
C LYS A 51 -11.39 -40.75 -42.31
N LEU A 52 -11.41 -41.83 -43.09
CA LEU A 52 -10.21 -42.60 -43.42
C LEU A 52 -9.19 -41.74 -44.19
N ARG A 53 -9.65 -40.96 -45.19
CA ARG A 53 -8.82 -40.02 -45.95
C ARG A 53 -8.20 -38.96 -45.04
N LEU A 54 -8.98 -38.38 -44.12
CA LEU A 54 -8.46 -37.41 -43.15
C LEU A 54 -7.41 -38.00 -42.21
N VAL A 55 -7.58 -39.26 -41.77
CA VAL A 55 -6.59 -39.96 -40.95
C VAL A 55 -5.29 -40.15 -41.73
N LYS A 56 -5.35 -40.58 -42.99
CA LYS A 56 -4.17 -40.73 -43.86
C LYS A 56 -3.45 -39.40 -44.09
N ALA A 57 -4.19 -38.34 -44.44
CA ALA A 57 -3.61 -37.00 -44.64
C ALA A 57 -2.90 -36.47 -43.37
N ARG A 58 -3.47 -36.73 -42.18
CA ARG A 58 -2.82 -36.38 -40.90
C ARG A 58 -1.55 -37.19 -40.65
N GLN A 59 -1.54 -38.48 -40.99
CA GLN A 59 -0.35 -39.32 -40.87
C GLN A 59 0.77 -38.85 -41.81
N GLU A 60 0.44 -38.50 -43.06
CA GLU A 60 1.40 -37.97 -44.03
C GLU A 60 1.96 -36.62 -43.59
N ALA A 61 1.10 -35.69 -43.17
CA ALA A 61 1.54 -34.40 -42.61
C ALA A 61 2.43 -34.60 -41.37
N SER A 62 2.06 -35.52 -40.46
CA SER A 62 2.88 -35.83 -39.28
C SER A 62 4.28 -36.35 -39.66
N LYS A 63 4.37 -37.26 -40.64
CA LYS A 63 5.65 -37.79 -41.15
C LYS A 63 6.49 -36.69 -41.81
N PHE A 64 5.88 -35.85 -42.64
CA PHE A 64 6.57 -34.74 -43.28
C PHE A 64 7.20 -33.80 -42.26
N TYR A 65 6.43 -33.33 -41.29
CA TYR A 65 6.95 -32.42 -40.27
C TYR A 65 8.00 -33.10 -39.38
N HIS A 66 7.88 -34.40 -39.10
CA HIS A 66 8.94 -35.13 -38.40
C HIS A 66 10.25 -35.14 -39.21
N GLN A 67 10.20 -35.41 -40.51
CA GLN A 67 11.39 -35.38 -41.39
C GLN A 67 12.02 -33.98 -41.47
N GLN A 68 11.20 -32.92 -41.57
CA GLN A 68 11.69 -31.54 -41.52
C GLN A 68 12.37 -31.22 -40.17
N GLY A 69 11.80 -31.71 -39.07
CA GLY A 69 12.40 -31.61 -37.74
C GLY A 69 13.76 -32.32 -37.65
N VAL A 70 13.87 -33.53 -38.20
CA VAL A 70 15.14 -34.29 -38.26
C VAL A 70 16.18 -33.56 -39.11
N ALA A 71 15.78 -32.97 -40.23
CA ALA A 71 16.68 -32.20 -41.09
C ALA A 71 17.22 -30.94 -40.39
N ALA A 72 16.36 -30.17 -39.71
CA ALA A 72 16.77 -29.01 -38.91
C ALA A 72 17.66 -29.41 -37.72
N TYR A 73 17.33 -30.52 -37.07
CA TYR A 73 18.08 -31.10 -35.95
C TYR A 73 19.53 -31.46 -36.30
N ALA A 74 19.84 -31.80 -37.55
CA ALA A 74 21.18 -32.18 -37.99
C ALA A 74 22.24 -31.06 -37.85
N THR A 75 21.82 -29.84 -37.55
CA THR A 75 22.73 -28.69 -37.34
C THR A 75 22.93 -28.37 -35.85
N GLU A 76 24.07 -27.74 -35.52
CA GLU A 76 24.47 -27.50 -34.12
C GLU A 76 23.96 -26.16 -33.53
N THR A 77 23.31 -25.31 -34.32
CA THR A 77 22.88 -23.95 -33.88
C THR A 77 21.61 -23.98 -33.04
N LYS A 78 21.42 -22.98 -32.14
CA LYS A 78 20.23 -22.90 -31.28
C LYS A 78 18.97 -22.62 -32.10
N GLU A 79 19.08 -21.76 -33.09
CA GLU A 79 18.00 -21.33 -33.98
C GLU A 79 17.38 -22.54 -34.71
N GLN A 80 18.25 -23.43 -35.21
CA GLN A 80 17.80 -24.63 -35.91
C GLN A 80 17.25 -25.69 -34.95
N LYS A 81 17.74 -25.78 -33.72
CA LYS A 81 17.14 -26.66 -32.70
C LYS A 81 15.75 -26.17 -32.26
N LEU A 82 15.55 -24.86 -32.13
CA LEU A 82 14.23 -24.27 -31.89
C LEU A 82 13.27 -24.58 -33.05
N LEU A 83 13.73 -24.39 -34.30
CA LEU A 83 12.96 -24.74 -35.49
C LEU A 83 12.60 -26.23 -35.56
N ALA A 84 13.54 -27.11 -35.19
CA ALA A 84 13.29 -28.54 -35.11
C ALA A 84 12.19 -28.87 -34.08
N ILE A 85 12.18 -28.22 -32.92
CA ILE A 85 11.12 -28.38 -31.91
C ILE A 85 9.76 -27.96 -32.49
N GLU A 86 9.68 -26.84 -33.18
CA GLU A 86 8.42 -26.39 -33.83
C GLU A 86 7.90 -27.42 -34.84
N PHE A 87 8.78 -28.01 -35.64
CA PHE A 87 8.42 -29.06 -36.57
C PHE A 87 7.92 -30.33 -35.87
N PHE A 88 8.59 -30.77 -34.80
CA PHE A 88 8.10 -31.91 -34.01
C PHE A 88 6.76 -31.61 -33.33
N GLU A 89 6.54 -30.39 -32.84
CA GLU A 89 5.23 -29.99 -32.30
C GLU A 89 4.13 -30.04 -33.37
N LYS A 90 4.40 -29.55 -34.58
CA LYS A 90 3.47 -29.68 -35.70
C LYS A 90 3.18 -31.15 -36.01
N SER A 91 4.21 -31.99 -36.05
CA SER A 91 4.07 -33.44 -36.23
C SER A 91 3.13 -34.07 -35.20
N LEU A 92 3.31 -33.74 -33.92
CA LEU A 92 2.51 -34.25 -32.79
C LEU A 92 1.08 -33.68 -32.78
N ARG A 93 0.87 -32.44 -33.26
CA ARG A 93 -0.48 -31.87 -33.43
C ARG A 93 -1.32 -32.65 -34.43
N TYR A 94 -0.71 -33.15 -35.51
CA TYR A 94 -1.41 -33.99 -36.50
C TYR A 94 -1.55 -35.44 -36.04
N GLN A 95 -0.57 -35.98 -35.30
CA GLN A 95 -0.61 -37.33 -34.76
C GLN A 95 0.04 -37.41 -33.36
N ALA A 96 -0.79 -37.32 -32.32
CA ALA A 96 -0.33 -37.26 -30.93
C ALA A 96 0.36 -38.55 -30.42
N ASN A 97 0.14 -39.69 -31.07
CA ASN A 97 0.79 -40.98 -30.75
C ASN A 97 2.01 -41.29 -31.62
N ASN A 98 2.57 -40.28 -32.32
CA ASN A 98 3.83 -40.44 -33.06
C ASN A 98 5.00 -40.50 -32.06
N GLU A 99 5.38 -41.71 -31.63
CA GLU A 99 6.44 -41.93 -30.65
C GLU A 99 7.83 -41.50 -31.17
N GLU A 100 8.10 -41.63 -32.47
CA GLU A 100 9.35 -41.17 -33.08
C GLU A 100 9.50 -39.65 -32.96
N ALA A 101 8.41 -38.90 -33.19
CA ALA A 101 8.40 -37.45 -33.01
C ALA A 101 8.54 -37.03 -31.55
N LYS A 102 7.92 -37.74 -30.60
CA LYS A 102 8.11 -37.49 -29.16
C LYS A 102 9.55 -37.72 -28.73
N GLN A 103 10.14 -38.85 -29.14
CA GLN A 103 11.52 -39.19 -28.81
C GLN A 103 12.49 -38.17 -29.41
N SER A 104 12.33 -37.84 -30.69
CA SER A 104 13.17 -36.85 -31.38
C SER A 104 13.06 -35.48 -30.70
N GLN A 105 11.85 -35.03 -30.39
CA GLN A 105 11.62 -33.77 -29.67
C GLN A 105 12.30 -33.76 -28.29
N GLY A 106 12.21 -34.85 -27.52
CA GLY A 106 12.86 -34.98 -26.22
C GLY A 106 14.38 -34.84 -26.30
N ILE A 107 15.00 -35.46 -27.31
CA ILE A 107 16.45 -35.35 -27.55
C ILE A 107 16.85 -33.91 -27.86
N VAL A 108 16.13 -33.24 -28.76
CA VAL A 108 16.45 -31.85 -29.14
C VAL A 108 16.27 -30.89 -27.96
N LYS A 109 15.20 -31.09 -27.18
CA LYS A 109 14.93 -30.33 -25.95
C LYS A 109 16.07 -30.50 -24.93
N ALA A 110 16.53 -31.73 -24.68
CA ALA A 110 17.66 -31.99 -23.79
C ALA A 110 18.94 -31.27 -24.25
N GLN A 111 19.26 -31.32 -25.55
CA GLN A 111 20.43 -30.64 -26.11
C GLN A 111 20.32 -29.12 -25.97
N LEU A 112 19.14 -28.55 -26.26
CA LEU A 112 18.92 -27.12 -26.16
C LEU A 112 19.05 -26.62 -24.71
N ALA A 113 18.52 -27.40 -23.75
CA ALA A 113 18.71 -27.13 -22.32
C ALA A 113 20.20 -27.14 -21.93
N ILE A 114 21.02 -28.07 -22.43
CA ILE A 114 22.48 -28.08 -22.20
C ILE A 114 23.14 -26.84 -22.81
N MET A 115 22.73 -26.41 -24.00
CA MET A 115 23.30 -25.22 -24.65
C MET A 115 23.02 -23.95 -23.84
N TYR A 116 21.80 -23.79 -23.33
CA TYR A 116 21.47 -22.66 -22.46
C TYR A 116 22.16 -22.76 -21.10
N LEU A 117 22.29 -23.95 -20.52
CA LEU A 117 23.02 -24.14 -19.27
C LEU A 117 24.49 -23.71 -19.41
N LYS A 118 25.18 -24.10 -20.48
CA LYS A 118 26.57 -23.67 -20.74
C LYS A 118 26.70 -22.16 -20.93
N GLU A 119 25.74 -21.54 -21.59
CA GLU A 119 25.70 -20.07 -21.74
C GLU A 119 25.53 -19.39 -20.39
N ALA A 120 24.60 -19.88 -19.56
CA ALA A 120 24.41 -19.37 -18.20
C ALA A 120 25.67 -19.52 -17.34
N GLU A 121 26.34 -20.68 -17.38
CA GLU A 121 27.62 -20.90 -16.68
C GLU A 121 28.70 -19.91 -17.13
N ALA A 122 28.76 -19.56 -18.42
CA ALA A 122 29.68 -18.57 -18.93
C ALA A 122 29.33 -17.14 -18.46
N LEU A 123 28.04 -16.83 -18.33
CA LEU A 123 27.55 -15.56 -17.78
C LEU A 123 27.87 -15.44 -16.28
N LEU A 124 27.67 -16.50 -15.49
CA LEU A 124 27.97 -16.51 -14.05
C LEU A 124 29.45 -16.36 -13.71
N LYS A 125 30.35 -16.59 -14.68
CA LYS A 125 31.80 -16.31 -14.51
C LYS A 125 32.13 -14.82 -14.63
N LYS A 126 31.23 -14.00 -15.16
CA LYS A 126 31.43 -12.56 -15.29
C LYS A 126 30.92 -11.87 -14.02
N PRO A 127 31.68 -10.92 -13.46
CA PRO A 127 31.21 -10.16 -12.31
C PRO A 127 30.07 -9.21 -12.70
N GLY A 128 29.18 -8.94 -11.75
CA GLY A 128 28.20 -7.86 -11.84
C GLY A 128 26.74 -8.32 -11.99
N VAL A 129 25.84 -7.40 -11.63
CA VAL A 129 24.39 -7.61 -11.54
C VAL A 129 23.79 -8.00 -12.89
N GLU A 130 24.16 -7.29 -13.97
CA GLU A 130 23.61 -7.51 -15.32
C GLU A 130 23.93 -8.93 -15.84
N ALA A 131 25.15 -9.41 -15.61
CA ALA A 131 25.56 -10.76 -16.02
C ALA A 131 24.78 -11.84 -15.25
N ALA A 132 24.57 -11.64 -13.94
CA ALA A 132 23.81 -12.54 -13.10
C ALA A 132 22.31 -12.58 -13.46
N GLU A 133 21.70 -11.42 -13.75
CA GLU A 133 20.30 -11.35 -14.20
C GLU A 133 20.10 -12.08 -15.53
N LYS A 134 21.01 -11.85 -16.50
CA LYS A 134 20.98 -12.56 -17.78
C LYS A 134 21.20 -14.07 -17.60
N ALA A 135 22.06 -14.47 -16.67
CA ALA A 135 22.27 -15.88 -16.35
C ALA A 135 21.00 -16.54 -15.81
N ILE A 136 20.26 -15.87 -14.92
CA ILE A 136 18.99 -16.37 -14.36
C ILE A 136 17.93 -16.53 -15.45
N GLU A 137 17.81 -15.56 -16.37
CA GLU A 137 16.91 -15.66 -17.52
C GLU A 137 17.29 -16.85 -18.42
N THR A 138 18.58 -17.02 -18.67
CA THR A 138 19.12 -18.11 -19.48
C THR A 138 18.87 -19.47 -18.82
N LEU A 139 19.05 -19.58 -17.49
CA LEU A 139 18.76 -20.80 -16.71
C LEU A 139 17.27 -21.13 -16.70
N SER A 140 16.40 -20.11 -16.61
CA SER A 140 14.94 -20.29 -16.70
C SER A 140 14.54 -20.84 -18.06
N THR A 141 15.19 -20.37 -19.13
CA THR A 141 15.00 -20.89 -20.48
C THR A 141 15.52 -22.34 -20.60
N ALA A 142 16.70 -22.64 -20.01
CA ALA A 142 17.23 -23.99 -19.96
C ALA A 142 16.25 -24.96 -19.27
N PHE A 143 15.65 -24.54 -18.15
CA PHE A 143 14.67 -25.31 -17.38
C PHE A 143 13.43 -25.66 -18.23
N ALA A 144 12.90 -24.70 -19.00
CA ALA A 144 11.74 -24.91 -19.85
C ALA A 144 11.95 -26.00 -20.92
N TYR A 145 13.20 -26.21 -21.35
CA TYR A 145 13.57 -27.23 -22.32
C TYR A 145 14.08 -28.53 -21.69
N ALA A 146 14.30 -28.60 -20.37
CA ALA A 146 14.79 -29.81 -19.72
C ALA A 146 13.71 -30.92 -19.69
N PRO A 147 13.89 -32.05 -20.38
CA PRO A 147 12.88 -33.09 -20.47
C PRO A 147 12.88 -34.07 -19.29
N GLN A 148 13.98 -34.15 -18.52
CA GLN A 148 14.17 -35.10 -17.41
C GLN A 148 14.30 -34.37 -16.07
N GLU A 149 13.81 -35.00 -14.99
CA GLU A 149 13.87 -34.44 -13.64
C GLU A 149 15.31 -34.21 -13.16
N ASP A 150 16.23 -35.16 -13.40
CA ASP A 150 17.65 -34.99 -13.01
C ASP A 150 18.29 -33.75 -13.65
N GLN A 151 17.94 -33.43 -14.91
CA GLN A 151 18.44 -32.24 -15.59
C GLN A 151 17.81 -30.96 -15.02
N LYS A 152 16.54 -31.02 -14.62
CA LYS A 152 15.84 -29.92 -13.96
C LYS A 152 16.45 -29.62 -12.59
N ASP A 153 16.77 -30.65 -11.81
CA ASP A 153 17.37 -30.49 -10.48
C ASP A 153 18.72 -29.75 -10.55
N ILE A 154 19.56 -30.10 -11.52
CA ILE A 154 20.83 -29.40 -11.76
C ILE A 154 20.59 -27.93 -12.10
N ILE A 155 19.63 -27.64 -12.99
CA ILE A 155 19.32 -26.25 -13.41
C ILE A 155 18.73 -25.46 -12.23
N LEU A 156 17.85 -26.06 -11.43
CA LEU A 156 17.27 -25.43 -10.24
C LEU A 156 18.35 -25.08 -9.21
N LEU A 157 19.31 -25.98 -8.97
CA LEU A 157 20.44 -25.70 -8.09
C LEU A 157 21.28 -24.52 -8.60
N GLN A 158 21.56 -24.45 -9.90
CA GLN A 158 22.29 -23.33 -10.49
C GLN A 158 21.48 -22.03 -10.42
N LEU A 159 20.15 -22.11 -10.58
CA LEU A 159 19.25 -20.96 -10.49
C LEU A 159 19.19 -20.40 -9.07
N ASP A 160 19.11 -21.25 -8.05
CA ASP A 160 19.19 -20.85 -6.64
C ASP A 160 20.55 -20.19 -6.33
N ASN A 161 21.66 -20.78 -6.79
CA ASN A 161 22.99 -20.18 -6.62
C ASN A 161 23.12 -18.81 -7.30
N ALA A 162 22.62 -18.66 -8.53
CA ALA A 162 22.64 -17.41 -9.28
C ALA A 162 21.78 -16.33 -8.61
N GLN A 163 20.60 -16.71 -8.09
CA GLN A 163 19.72 -15.80 -7.35
C GLN A 163 20.36 -15.33 -6.04
N ARG A 164 21.03 -16.23 -5.31
CA ARG A 164 21.78 -15.86 -4.10
C ARG A 164 22.92 -14.90 -4.40
N TYR A 165 23.71 -15.17 -5.45
CA TYR A 165 24.77 -14.27 -5.87
C TYR A 165 24.23 -12.88 -6.26
N LEU A 166 23.14 -12.82 -7.02
CA LEU A 166 22.50 -11.55 -7.39
C LEU A 166 22.03 -10.77 -6.16
N LEU A 167 21.44 -11.48 -5.20
CA LEU A 167 20.99 -10.89 -3.94
C LEU A 167 22.16 -10.31 -3.15
N GLU A 168 23.27 -11.05 -3.04
CA GLU A 168 24.49 -10.58 -2.41
C GLU A 168 25.02 -9.31 -3.09
N GLN A 169 25.14 -9.30 -4.42
CA GLN A 169 25.62 -8.12 -5.16
C GLN A 169 24.75 -6.87 -4.93
N LYS A 170 23.43 -7.04 -4.76
CA LYS A 170 22.49 -5.93 -4.49
C LYS A 170 22.56 -5.46 -3.03
N VAL A 171 22.72 -6.39 -2.09
CA VAL A 171 22.63 -6.12 -0.66
C VAL A 171 23.95 -5.67 -0.06
N THR A 172 25.08 -6.26 -0.46
CA THR A 172 26.41 -5.97 0.09
C THR A 172 26.77 -4.47 0.09
N PRO A 173 26.57 -3.68 -0.97
CA PRO A 173 26.93 -2.25 -0.94
C PRO A 173 26.06 -1.45 0.04
N VAL A 174 24.75 -1.72 0.07
CA VAL A 174 23.81 -1.07 1.00
C VAL A 174 24.15 -1.43 2.44
N PHE A 175 24.48 -2.70 2.68
CA PHE A 175 24.89 -3.19 4.00
C PHE A 175 26.23 -2.59 4.45
N ALA A 176 27.20 -2.44 3.54
CA ALA A 176 28.48 -1.79 3.84
C ALA A 176 28.31 -0.31 4.19
N GLU A 177 27.48 0.42 3.45
CA GLU A 177 27.10 1.81 3.76
C GLU A 177 26.42 1.90 5.14
N ALA A 178 25.46 1.00 5.42
CA ALA A 178 24.78 0.94 6.71
C ALA A 178 25.77 0.76 7.88
N LEU A 179 26.77 -0.12 7.72
CA LEU A 179 27.81 -0.33 8.73
C LEU A 179 28.67 0.92 8.97
N GLN A 180 29.00 1.66 7.91
CA GLN A 180 29.77 2.91 8.04
C GLN A 180 28.96 3.98 8.79
N LEU A 181 27.69 4.15 8.44
CA LEU A 181 26.79 5.12 9.08
C LEU A 181 26.53 4.75 10.54
N ALA A 182 26.37 3.45 10.85
CA ALA A 182 26.11 2.97 12.21
C ALA A 182 27.25 3.27 13.20
N ALA A 183 28.49 3.36 12.70
CA ALA A 183 29.65 3.71 13.50
C ALA A 183 29.73 5.20 13.88
N SER A 184 28.82 6.05 13.38
CA SER A 184 28.78 7.47 13.70
C SER A 184 28.30 7.73 15.13
N ASP A 185 28.81 8.80 15.74
CA ASP A 185 28.30 9.28 17.03
C ASP A 185 27.00 10.09 16.93
N SER A 186 26.65 10.58 15.73
CA SER A 186 25.44 11.37 15.53
C SER A 186 24.20 10.49 15.45
N ILE A 187 23.19 10.78 16.28
CA ILE A 187 21.89 10.08 16.25
C ILE A 187 21.27 10.16 14.84
N LEU A 188 21.33 11.33 14.18
CA LEU A 188 20.78 11.51 12.83
C LEU A 188 21.43 10.57 11.81
N VAL A 189 22.75 10.39 11.89
CA VAL A 189 23.49 9.48 10.99
C VAL A 189 23.19 8.02 11.33
N GLN A 190 23.05 7.69 12.61
CA GLN A 190 22.64 6.35 13.04
C GLN A 190 21.20 6.00 12.59
N LEU A 191 20.29 6.98 12.54
CA LEU A 191 18.94 6.78 11.98
C LEU A 191 18.97 6.48 10.48
N GLN A 192 19.88 7.12 9.73
CA GLN A 192 20.11 6.78 8.32
C GLN A 192 20.63 5.35 8.17
N ALA A 193 21.55 4.93 9.05
CA ALA A 193 22.04 3.55 9.09
C ALA A 193 20.90 2.55 9.32
N LEU A 194 19.99 2.86 10.26
CA LEU A 194 18.83 2.03 10.56
C LEU A 194 17.91 1.87 9.35
N GLN A 195 17.64 2.96 8.62
CA GLN A 195 16.87 2.89 7.38
C GLN A 195 17.54 1.96 6.37
N LYS A 196 18.86 2.06 6.18
CA LYS A 196 19.61 1.19 5.26
C LYS A 196 19.59 -0.28 5.69
N PHE A 197 19.69 -0.58 6.99
CA PHE A 197 19.52 -1.96 7.47
C PHE A 197 18.10 -2.50 7.25
N ARG A 198 17.07 -1.65 7.36
CA ARG A 198 15.67 -2.03 7.04
C ARG A 198 15.47 -2.24 5.54
N GLU A 199 16.14 -1.48 4.68
CA GLU A 199 16.18 -1.74 3.23
C GLU A 199 16.79 -3.12 2.94
N VAL A 200 17.88 -3.48 3.63
CA VAL A 200 18.48 -4.82 3.54
C VAL A 200 17.52 -5.91 4.01
N GLU A 201 16.79 -5.70 5.11
CA GLU A 201 15.78 -6.63 5.62
C GLU A 201 14.62 -6.85 4.64
N ALA A 202 14.18 -5.80 3.95
CA ALA A 202 13.14 -5.87 2.93
C ALA A 202 13.57 -6.63 1.67
N ILE A 203 14.85 -6.50 1.28
CA ILE A 203 15.41 -7.15 0.09
C ILE A 203 15.82 -8.59 0.39
N ALA A 204 16.44 -8.83 1.53
CA ALA A 204 17.04 -10.11 1.93
C ALA A 204 16.74 -10.43 3.40
N PRO A 205 15.51 -10.85 3.73
CA PRO A 205 15.12 -11.19 5.11
C PRO A 205 15.94 -12.34 5.71
N GLN A 206 16.50 -13.21 4.86
CA GLN A 206 17.38 -14.30 5.26
C GLN A 206 18.83 -13.87 5.52
N PHE A 207 19.18 -12.60 5.29
CA PHE A 207 20.54 -12.10 5.52
C PHE A 207 20.88 -12.17 7.00
N LYS A 208 21.73 -13.14 7.35
CA LYS A 208 22.07 -13.45 8.74
C LYS A 208 22.61 -12.21 9.44
N ASP A 209 22.29 -12.12 10.72
CA ASP A 209 22.76 -11.09 11.65
C ASP A 209 22.28 -9.64 11.38
N ASN A 210 21.47 -9.38 10.35
CA ASN A 210 20.94 -8.03 10.10
C ASN A 210 19.97 -7.61 11.21
N ALA A 211 19.03 -8.48 11.58
CA ALA A 211 18.07 -8.23 12.67
C ALA A 211 18.77 -7.95 14.01
N THR A 212 19.82 -8.71 14.33
CA THR A 212 20.62 -8.51 15.55
C THR A 212 21.33 -7.15 15.53
N ARG A 213 21.83 -6.71 14.38
CA ARG A 213 22.47 -5.39 14.22
C ARG A 213 21.48 -4.25 14.34
N ILE A 214 20.29 -4.39 13.75
CA ILE A 214 19.20 -3.42 13.91
C ILE A 214 18.88 -3.26 15.41
N ALA A 215 18.62 -4.37 16.11
CA ALA A 215 18.31 -4.31 17.54
C ALA A 215 19.44 -3.68 18.38
N ALA A 216 20.71 -4.00 18.06
CA ALA A 216 21.85 -3.40 18.74
C ALA A 216 21.98 -1.89 18.48
N LEU A 217 21.70 -1.44 17.25
CA LEU A 217 21.72 -0.03 16.89
C LEU A 217 20.54 0.74 17.51
N GLU A 218 19.35 0.14 17.54
CA GLU A 218 18.17 0.68 18.23
C GLU A 218 18.44 0.89 19.72
N ASP A 219 19.09 -0.07 20.39
CA ASP A 219 19.52 0.06 21.79
C ASP A 219 20.55 1.20 21.98
N GLN A 220 21.52 1.35 21.07
CA GLN A 220 22.49 2.45 21.11
C GLN A 220 21.82 3.82 20.95
N ILE A 221 20.94 3.96 19.97
CA ILE A 221 20.17 5.19 19.71
C ILE A 221 19.31 5.51 20.93
N ALA A 222 18.61 4.51 21.49
CA ALA A 222 17.77 4.69 22.66
C ALA A 222 18.56 5.21 23.87
N LYS A 223 19.75 4.67 24.13
CA LYS A 223 20.65 5.14 25.20
C LYS A 223 21.07 6.60 25.01
N LYS A 224 21.35 7.03 23.77
CA LYS A 224 21.71 8.42 23.48
C LYS A 224 20.54 9.37 23.72
N TYR A 225 19.33 9.02 23.27
CA TYR A 225 18.13 9.79 23.57
C TYR A 225 17.83 9.84 25.07
N LEU A 226 18.02 8.72 25.78
CA LEU A 226 17.85 8.67 27.23
C LEU A 226 18.82 9.62 27.95
N ALA A 227 20.09 9.61 27.58
CA ALA A 227 21.10 10.50 28.16
C ALA A 227 20.71 11.98 27.96
N GLN A 228 20.32 12.36 26.75
CA GLN A 228 19.85 13.72 26.47
C GLN A 228 18.54 14.07 27.20
N ALA A 229 17.64 13.08 27.39
CA ALA A 229 16.41 13.27 28.13
C ALA A 229 16.69 13.57 29.62
N GLN A 230 17.65 12.88 30.22
CA GLN A 230 17.96 12.99 31.64
C GLN A 230 18.56 14.35 32.03
N GLU A 231 19.14 15.12 31.09
CA GLU A 231 19.74 16.44 31.36
C GLU A 231 18.77 17.43 32.02
N ASN A 232 17.54 17.53 31.50
CA ASN A 232 16.55 18.52 31.92
C ASN A 232 15.20 17.93 32.36
N LEU A 233 15.12 16.61 32.62
CA LEU A 233 13.87 15.92 32.97
C LEU A 233 13.21 16.45 34.26
N GLN A 234 14.01 17.03 35.16
CA GLN A 234 13.59 17.64 36.41
C GLN A 234 13.73 19.17 36.39
N SER A 235 13.98 19.78 35.22
CA SER A 235 14.12 21.22 35.10
C SER A 235 12.84 21.91 35.58
N PRO A 236 12.96 23.02 36.34
CA PRO A 236 11.81 23.85 36.67
C PRO A 236 11.30 24.63 35.44
N ASP A 237 12.09 24.72 34.37
CA ASP A 237 11.69 25.30 33.09
C ASP A 237 10.78 24.33 32.32
N PRO A 238 9.51 24.69 32.06
CA PRO A 238 8.54 23.85 31.36
C PRO A 238 8.96 23.46 29.94
N GLU A 239 9.69 24.31 29.21
CA GLU A 239 10.11 24.02 27.83
C GLU A 239 11.22 22.99 27.81
N LEU A 240 12.25 23.17 28.64
CA LEU A 240 13.35 22.21 28.77
C LEU A 240 12.86 20.85 29.29
N ALA A 241 11.95 20.85 30.28
CA ALA A 241 11.35 19.61 30.78
C ALA A 241 10.53 18.89 29.69
N ARG A 242 9.81 19.65 28.85
CA ARG A 242 9.05 19.13 27.71
C ARG A 242 9.96 18.51 26.65
N GLU A 243 11.04 19.18 26.27
CA GLU A 243 12.02 18.65 25.30
C GLU A 243 12.63 17.33 25.82
N SER A 244 13.00 17.29 27.10
CA SER A 244 13.51 16.08 27.75
C SER A 244 12.49 14.93 27.75
N LEU A 245 11.22 15.21 28.01
CA LEU A 245 10.16 14.19 27.94
C LEU A 245 9.94 13.68 26.51
N GLN A 246 10.08 14.53 25.48
CA GLN A 246 10.02 14.09 24.07
C GLN A 246 11.17 13.15 23.72
N LYS A 247 12.40 13.48 24.14
CA LYS A 247 13.56 12.60 23.95
C LYS A 247 13.38 11.26 24.66
N LEU A 248 12.78 11.26 25.85
CA LEU A 248 12.44 10.02 26.57
C LEU A 248 11.42 9.16 25.83
N VAL A 249 10.45 9.78 25.14
CA VAL A 249 9.51 9.05 24.26
C VAL A 249 10.24 8.40 23.09
N GLU A 250 11.16 9.11 22.43
CA GLU A 250 11.95 8.52 21.34
C GLU A 250 12.86 7.40 21.86
N ALA A 251 13.50 7.55 23.02
CA ALA A 251 14.29 6.48 23.63
C ALA A 251 13.46 5.20 23.82
N TYR A 252 12.26 5.33 24.41
CA TYR A 252 11.37 4.21 24.64
C TYR A 252 10.83 3.58 23.35
N ARG A 253 10.62 4.38 22.30
CA ARG A 253 10.22 3.89 20.98
C ARG A 253 11.26 2.94 20.38
N PHE A 254 12.55 3.27 20.49
CA PHE A 254 13.62 2.46 19.92
C PHE A 254 13.94 1.21 20.77
N ALA A 255 13.91 1.31 22.10
CA ALA A 255 14.24 0.18 22.97
C ALA A 255 13.30 0.06 24.19
N PRO A 256 12.04 -0.37 23.99
CA PRO A 256 11.05 -0.47 25.08
C PRO A 256 11.39 -1.56 26.10
N GLU A 257 12.16 -2.58 25.70
CA GLU A 257 12.62 -3.67 26.57
C GLU A 257 13.98 -3.39 27.23
N ASN A 258 14.65 -2.28 26.89
CA ASN A 258 15.85 -1.88 27.61
C ASN A 258 15.47 -1.51 29.06
N PRO A 259 16.06 -2.16 30.09
CA PRO A 259 15.65 -1.98 31.49
C PRO A 259 15.77 -0.54 31.98
N GLU A 260 16.81 0.18 31.56
CA GLU A 260 17.06 1.55 31.99
C GLU A 260 16.04 2.52 31.37
N VAL A 261 15.87 2.42 30.05
CA VAL A 261 14.89 3.21 29.28
C VAL A 261 13.48 2.99 29.83
N LYS A 262 13.11 1.72 30.03
CA LYS A 262 11.79 1.34 30.57
C LYS A 262 11.55 1.91 31.96
N THR A 263 12.53 1.81 32.85
CA THR A 263 12.42 2.33 34.23
C THR A 263 12.19 3.84 34.24
N VAL A 264 12.98 4.59 33.45
CA VAL A 264 12.86 6.06 33.40
C VAL A 264 11.55 6.49 32.73
N TYR A 265 11.13 5.79 31.68
CA TYR A 265 9.86 6.04 31.01
C TYR A 265 8.67 5.80 31.95
N GLU A 266 8.63 4.66 32.65
CA GLU A 266 7.56 4.33 33.59
C GLU A 266 7.48 5.32 34.75
N ALA A 267 8.62 5.78 35.28
CA ALA A 267 8.67 6.81 36.32
C ALA A 267 8.07 8.17 35.87
N ASN A 268 8.07 8.46 34.56
CA ASN A 268 7.56 9.70 34.00
C ASN A 268 6.26 9.53 33.21
N ARG A 269 5.63 8.36 33.26
CA ARG A 269 4.48 7.98 32.45
C ARG A 269 3.34 9.00 32.49
N GLU A 270 2.99 9.52 33.67
CA GLU A 270 1.92 10.50 33.79
C GLU A 270 2.28 11.86 33.19
N LYS A 271 3.55 12.29 33.31
CA LYS A 271 4.05 13.52 32.66
C LYS A 271 4.07 13.37 31.13
N ILE A 272 4.52 12.21 30.64
CA ILE A 272 4.51 11.88 29.21
C ILE A 272 3.08 11.83 28.67
N LYS A 273 2.16 11.22 29.41
CA LYS A 273 0.73 11.19 29.07
C LYS A 273 0.13 12.59 29.05
N ALA A 274 0.49 13.45 29.99
CA ALA A 274 0.07 14.85 29.99
C ALA A 274 0.66 15.61 28.78
N LEU A 275 1.94 15.38 28.47
CA LEU A 275 2.62 15.95 27.29
C LEU A 275 1.96 15.54 25.97
N GLN A 276 1.69 14.25 25.77
CA GLN A 276 1.07 13.73 24.55
C GLN A 276 -0.37 14.20 24.37
N ASN A 277 -1.06 14.48 25.47
CA ASN A 277 -2.42 15.02 25.50
C ASN A 277 -2.43 16.55 25.71
N SER A 278 -1.35 17.26 25.37
CA SER A 278 -1.33 18.73 25.43
C SER A 278 -0.52 19.40 24.33
N LEU A 279 -0.95 20.60 23.98
CA LEU A 279 -0.31 21.53 23.06
C LEU A 279 0.05 22.78 23.87
N VAL A 280 1.27 23.29 23.72
CA VAL A 280 1.62 24.64 24.19
C VAL A 280 1.71 25.53 22.97
N ASP A 281 0.99 26.64 22.98
CA ASP A 281 1.03 27.66 21.94
C ASP A 281 2.22 28.59 22.21
N ALA A 282 3.25 28.51 21.35
CA ALA A 282 4.48 29.28 21.53
C ALA A 282 4.27 30.80 21.40
N ARG A 283 3.13 31.24 20.85
CA ARG A 283 2.83 32.67 20.62
C ARG A 283 2.46 33.39 21.91
N ASP A 284 1.85 32.70 22.86
CA ASP A 284 1.33 33.28 24.11
C ASP A 284 1.58 32.41 25.37
N GLY A 285 2.23 31.25 25.22
CA GLY A 285 2.53 30.32 26.30
C GLY A 285 1.32 29.50 26.79
N GLN A 286 0.16 29.61 26.15
CA GLN A 286 -1.05 28.91 26.61
C GLN A 286 -0.97 27.41 26.35
N SER A 287 -1.32 26.61 27.36
CA SER A 287 -1.37 25.15 27.24
C SER A 287 -2.80 24.65 27.07
N TYR A 288 -3.05 23.88 26.02
CA TYR A 288 -4.34 23.30 25.65
C TYR A 288 -4.27 21.79 25.76
N ARG A 289 -5.24 21.18 26.44
CA ARG A 289 -5.40 19.71 26.33
C ARG A 289 -5.76 19.32 24.91
N THR A 290 -5.29 18.15 24.49
CA THR A 290 -5.57 17.55 23.19
C THR A 290 -6.14 16.16 23.37
N VAL A 291 -6.87 15.68 22.36
CA VAL A 291 -7.49 14.36 22.36
C VAL A 291 -7.46 13.78 20.95
N LYS A 292 -7.07 12.50 20.83
CA LYS A 292 -7.16 11.77 19.56
C LYS A 292 -8.60 11.25 19.40
N ILE A 293 -9.26 11.63 18.31
CA ILE A 293 -10.61 11.18 17.94
C ILE A 293 -10.52 10.69 16.48
N GLY A 294 -10.80 9.40 16.27
CA GLY A 294 -10.49 8.76 14.99
C GLY A 294 -8.99 8.82 14.71
N ASP A 295 -8.62 9.27 13.51
CA ASP A 295 -7.22 9.40 13.08
C ASP A 295 -6.62 10.79 13.32
N ARG A 296 -7.43 11.73 13.82
CA ARG A 296 -7.05 13.14 14.02
C ARG A 296 -6.87 13.48 15.50
N VAL A 297 -5.97 14.42 15.80
CA VAL A 297 -5.75 14.98 17.15
C VAL A 297 -6.37 16.37 17.19
N TRP A 298 -7.29 16.55 18.12
CA TRP A 298 -8.10 17.75 18.31
C TRP A 298 -7.70 18.47 19.58
N MET A 299 -7.82 19.80 19.60
CA MET A 299 -7.87 20.52 20.86
C MET A 299 -9.11 20.07 21.65
N ALA A 300 -8.90 19.66 22.91
CA ALA A 300 -9.97 19.33 23.83
C ALA A 300 -10.58 20.58 24.50
N GLU A 301 -9.89 21.72 24.37
CA GLU A 301 -10.23 23.01 24.96
C GLU A 301 -10.40 24.05 23.85
N ASN A 302 -11.15 25.11 24.13
CA ASN A 302 -11.34 26.20 23.18
C ASN A 302 -10.10 27.08 23.14
N LEU A 303 -9.74 27.56 21.96
CA LEU A 303 -8.59 28.44 21.75
C LEU A 303 -8.72 29.73 22.58
N ARG A 304 -7.65 30.10 23.30
CA ARG A 304 -7.56 31.29 24.16
C ARG A 304 -6.68 32.40 23.57
N TYR A 305 -6.12 32.18 22.39
CA TYR A 305 -5.28 33.13 21.69
C TYR A 305 -6.03 34.43 21.36
N LYS A 306 -5.51 35.58 21.79
CA LYS A 306 -6.14 36.88 21.55
C LYS A 306 -5.53 37.51 20.29
N LEU A 307 -6.37 37.74 19.28
CA LEU A 307 -6.02 38.52 18.09
C LEU A 307 -6.26 40.01 18.29
N GLU A 308 -5.54 40.84 17.55
CA GLU A 308 -5.73 42.28 17.47
C GLU A 308 -6.62 42.69 16.27
N PRO A 309 -7.64 43.57 16.46
CA PRO A 309 -8.07 44.17 17.73
C PRO A 309 -8.73 43.14 18.66
N GLU A 310 -8.53 43.27 19.97
CA GLU A 310 -8.91 42.26 20.98
C GLU A 310 -10.25 41.55 20.72
N ALA A 311 -10.19 40.22 20.62
CA ALA A 311 -11.37 39.36 20.65
C ALA A 311 -12.05 39.43 22.04
N PRO A 312 -13.35 39.74 22.11
CA PRO A 312 -14.01 39.98 23.38
C PRO A 312 -14.06 38.72 24.24
N CYS A 313 -13.74 38.87 25.51
CA CYS A 313 -14.13 37.91 26.55
C CYS A 313 -15.62 38.03 26.83
N TYR A 314 -16.26 36.94 27.25
CA TYR A 314 -17.66 36.97 27.68
C TYR A 314 -17.90 38.07 28.73
N GLY A 315 -18.91 38.92 28.53
CA GLY A 315 -19.26 40.05 29.43
C GLY A 315 -18.68 41.43 29.04
N THR A 316 -18.18 41.61 27.82
CA THR A 316 -17.54 42.87 27.38
C THR A 316 -18.41 43.81 26.53
N ASP A 317 -19.59 43.37 26.07
CA ASP A 317 -20.56 44.28 25.43
C ASP A 317 -21.43 44.97 26.50
N PRO A 318 -21.49 46.31 26.55
CA PRO A 318 -22.22 47.09 27.56
C PRO A 318 -23.74 46.90 27.54
N THR A 319 -24.30 46.18 26.55
CA THR A 319 -25.74 45.89 26.48
C THR A 319 -26.17 44.62 27.23
N TRP A 320 -25.23 43.86 27.80
CA TRP A 320 -25.50 42.55 28.43
C TRP A 320 -25.31 42.63 29.94
N THR A 321 -26.38 42.96 30.65
CA THR A 321 -26.43 43.03 32.11
C THR A 321 -26.41 41.64 32.74
N ALA A 322 -25.21 41.06 32.85
CA ALA A 322 -24.90 40.15 33.93
C ALA A 322 -23.66 40.73 34.62
N ASP A 323 -23.82 41.14 35.88
CA ASP A 323 -22.71 41.49 36.78
C ASP A 323 -21.76 40.28 36.89
N LEU A 324 -20.84 40.18 35.94
CA LEU A 324 -19.75 39.22 35.95
C LEU A 324 -18.49 40.03 36.21
N THR A 325 -18.17 40.14 37.49
CA THR A 325 -16.99 40.86 38.01
C THR A 325 -15.65 40.27 37.55
N ASP A 326 -15.63 39.13 36.85
CA ASP A 326 -14.42 38.37 36.50
C ASP A 326 -14.37 37.98 35.00
N LYS A 327 -14.31 38.95 34.10
CA LYS A 327 -14.35 38.75 32.62
C LYS A 327 -13.19 37.89 32.10
N GLU A 328 -12.00 38.08 32.64
CA GLU A 328 -10.78 37.35 32.27
C GLU A 328 -10.85 35.87 32.68
N GLN A 329 -11.47 35.56 33.83
CA GLN A 329 -11.64 34.16 34.29
C GLN A 329 -12.52 33.36 33.33
N PHE A 330 -13.49 33.99 32.65
CA PHE A 330 -14.30 33.29 31.63
C PHE A 330 -13.50 32.94 30.39
N CYS A 331 -12.59 33.82 29.96
CA CYS A 331 -11.69 33.55 28.84
C CYS A 331 -10.71 32.43 29.17
N GLU A 332 -10.10 32.46 30.37
CA GLU A 332 -9.21 31.41 30.85
C GLU A 332 -9.93 30.06 30.95
N LYS A 333 -11.15 30.07 31.51
CA LYS A 333 -11.91 28.85 31.71
C LYS A 333 -12.51 28.30 30.42
N TYR A 334 -13.10 29.12 29.54
CA TYR A 334 -13.94 28.63 28.45
C TYR A 334 -13.44 28.97 27.04
N GLY A 335 -12.34 29.72 26.89
CA GLY A 335 -11.84 30.16 25.61
C GLY A 335 -12.30 31.56 25.21
N VAL A 336 -11.72 32.07 24.13
CA VAL A 336 -12.02 33.37 23.54
C VAL A 336 -13.12 33.24 22.49
N LEU A 337 -13.92 34.29 22.34
CA LEU A 337 -15.00 34.40 21.37
C LEU A 337 -14.53 35.19 20.14
N TYR A 338 -14.50 34.54 18.99
CA TYR A 338 -14.05 35.14 17.73
C TYR A 338 -15.24 35.62 16.92
N ASN A 339 -15.21 36.89 16.50
CA ASN A 339 -16.24 37.44 15.64
C ASN A 339 -16.01 37.09 14.17
N SER A 340 -17.04 37.35 13.36
CA SER A 340 -16.99 37.09 11.94
C SER A 340 -15.84 37.83 11.24
N ARG A 341 -15.55 39.10 11.60
CA ARG A 341 -14.46 39.89 11.00
C ARG A 341 -13.07 39.25 11.19
N MET A 342 -12.80 38.71 12.38
CA MET A 342 -11.55 37.98 12.66
C MET A 342 -11.46 36.72 11.81
N LEU A 343 -12.54 35.94 11.75
CA LEU A 343 -12.62 34.74 10.92
C LEU A 343 -12.55 35.03 9.42
N PHE A 344 -13.00 36.21 8.97
CA PHE A 344 -12.92 36.64 7.58
C PHE A 344 -11.49 36.99 7.15
N ASN A 345 -10.70 37.58 8.05
CA ASN A 345 -9.47 38.27 7.69
C ASN A 345 -8.20 37.61 8.25
N GLN A 346 -8.31 36.82 9.33
CA GLN A 346 -7.17 36.37 10.14
C GLN A 346 -7.31 34.89 10.55
N ILE A 347 -8.10 34.09 9.83
CA ILE A 347 -8.31 32.67 10.19
C ILE A 347 -7.03 31.83 10.11
N GLU A 348 -6.11 32.21 9.24
CA GLU A 348 -4.79 31.58 9.07
C GLU A 348 -3.86 31.95 10.25
N ASP A 349 -4.10 33.08 10.93
CA ASP A 349 -3.32 33.55 12.09
C ASP A 349 -3.87 33.02 13.43
N LEU A 350 -5.00 32.29 13.42
CA LEU A 350 -5.66 31.85 14.65
C LEU A 350 -4.98 30.63 15.28
N ALA A 351 -4.62 29.64 14.48
CA ALA A 351 -4.09 28.39 14.99
C ALA A 351 -2.58 28.49 15.26
N PRO A 352 -2.06 27.80 16.29
CA PRO A 352 -0.61 27.70 16.51
C PRO A 352 0.05 26.89 15.40
N GLU A 353 1.37 27.03 15.25
CA GLU A 353 2.15 26.29 14.26
C GLU A 353 1.93 24.77 14.36
N GLY A 354 1.74 24.11 13.22
CA GLY A 354 1.41 22.67 13.14
C GLY A 354 -0.04 22.34 13.49
N TRP A 355 -0.91 23.35 13.58
CA TRP A 355 -2.34 23.22 13.78
C TRP A 355 -3.10 24.17 12.84
N HIS A 356 -4.34 23.84 12.54
CA HIS A 356 -5.24 24.70 11.78
C HIS A 356 -6.66 24.67 12.34
N VAL A 357 -7.47 25.68 12.03
CA VAL A 357 -8.91 25.64 12.33
C VAL A 357 -9.55 24.51 11.52
N ALA A 358 -10.30 23.61 12.13
CA ALA A 358 -10.81 22.42 11.44
C ALA A 358 -11.66 22.75 10.20
N THR A 359 -11.50 22.01 9.13
CA THR A 359 -12.33 22.10 7.92
C THR A 359 -13.67 21.37 8.08
N GLU A 360 -14.63 21.68 7.21
CA GLU A 360 -15.89 20.92 7.10
C GLU A 360 -15.65 19.41 6.98
N ALA A 361 -14.68 19.00 6.16
CA ALA A 361 -14.38 17.59 5.92
C ALA A 361 -13.89 16.88 7.19
N GLU A 362 -13.09 17.55 8.00
CA GLU A 362 -12.56 17.02 9.26
C GLU A 362 -13.64 16.96 10.35
N TRP A 363 -14.54 17.94 10.40
CA TRP A 363 -15.71 17.84 11.28
C TRP A 363 -16.64 16.67 10.91
N GLN A 364 -16.84 16.45 9.61
CA GLN A 364 -17.58 15.27 9.13
C GLN A 364 -16.84 13.96 9.43
N GLU A 365 -15.51 13.96 9.35
CA GLU A 365 -14.67 12.82 9.73
C GLU A 365 -14.83 12.51 11.21
N LEU A 366 -14.72 13.52 12.08
CA LEU A 366 -14.97 13.39 13.52
C LEU A 366 -16.36 12.81 13.79
N GLN A 367 -17.41 13.33 13.14
CA GLN A 367 -18.77 12.81 13.27
C GLN A 367 -18.87 11.33 12.88
N ARG A 368 -18.22 10.93 11.78
CA ARG A 368 -18.16 9.53 11.32
C ARG A 368 -17.40 8.63 12.28
N SER A 369 -16.20 9.03 12.72
CA SER A 369 -15.37 8.24 13.66
C SER A 369 -16.11 7.98 14.96
N ILE A 370 -16.85 8.97 15.46
CA ILE A 370 -17.71 8.84 16.62
C ILE A 370 -18.85 7.84 16.34
N THR A 371 -19.57 7.98 15.22
CA THR A 371 -20.70 7.11 14.88
C THR A 371 -20.29 5.64 14.71
N LEU A 372 -19.16 5.38 14.06
CA LEU A 372 -18.65 4.02 13.83
C LEU A 372 -18.19 3.32 15.11
N THR A 373 -17.65 4.07 16.07
CA THR A 373 -17.14 3.53 17.35
C THR A 373 -18.27 3.03 18.26
N PHE A 374 -19.51 3.48 18.05
CA PHE A 374 -20.66 3.14 18.90
C PHE A 374 -21.71 2.24 18.21
N SER A 375 -21.45 1.74 17.00
CA SER A 375 -22.40 0.94 16.21
C SER A 375 -22.16 -0.58 16.25
N SER A 376 -21.40 -1.13 17.21
CA SER A 376 -21.08 -2.56 17.19
C SER A 376 -22.04 -3.50 17.92
N THR A 377 -23.11 -3.06 18.60
CA THR A 377 -23.98 -4.02 19.33
C THR A 377 -25.48 -3.68 19.49
N ASP A 378 -26.09 -2.79 18.70
CA ASP A 378 -27.57 -2.77 18.72
C ASP A 378 -28.19 -2.26 17.42
N SER A 379 -28.83 -3.17 16.68
CA SER A 379 -29.49 -2.93 15.40
C SER A 379 -30.89 -2.32 15.54
N THR A 380 -31.29 -1.87 16.73
CA THR A 380 -32.59 -1.23 16.94
C THR A 380 -32.50 -0.06 17.91
N SER A 381 -32.16 1.14 17.44
CA SER A 381 -32.76 2.40 17.87
C SER A 381 -32.01 3.61 17.30
N ARG A 382 -32.78 4.64 16.96
CA ARG A 382 -32.31 6.02 16.75
C ARG A 382 -31.33 6.35 17.88
N ILE A 383 -30.16 6.87 17.51
CA ILE A 383 -29.09 7.40 18.36
C ILE A 383 -29.70 8.12 19.58
N SER A 384 -29.97 7.36 20.64
CA SER A 384 -30.36 7.85 21.94
C SER A 384 -29.10 7.75 22.77
N ALA A 385 -28.35 8.84 22.74
CA ALA A 385 -27.15 9.04 23.52
C ALA A 385 -27.51 9.06 25.02
N THR A 386 -27.77 7.89 25.60
CA THR A 386 -27.92 7.73 27.05
C THR A 386 -26.51 7.69 27.67
N ALA A 387 -26.25 8.66 28.55
CA ALA A 387 -24.97 8.99 29.20
C ALA A 387 -23.92 9.76 28.35
N SER A 388 -24.19 11.06 28.17
CA SER A 388 -23.31 12.18 27.80
C SER A 388 -22.27 11.91 26.68
N PHE A 389 -22.75 12.04 25.44
CA PHE A 389 -21.98 12.15 24.21
C PHE A 389 -20.71 12.99 24.34
N ILE A 390 -20.80 14.13 25.04
CA ILE A 390 -19.71 15.08 25.20
C ILE A 390 -18.71 14.64 26.28
N LYS A 391 -19.18 14.03 27.37
CA LYS A 391 -18.30 13.50 28.44
C LYS A 391 -17.37 12.41 27.91
N LYS A 392 -17.80 11.66 26.89
CA LYS A 392 -16.98 10.62 26.22
C LYS A 392 -15.92 11.20 25.28
N LEU A 393 -16.13 12.41 24.74
CA LEU A 393 -15.14 13.10 23.89
C LEU A 393 -14.00 13.73 24.70
N ASN A 394 -14.13 13.78 26.04
CA ASN A 394 -13.17 14.41 26.95
C ASN A 394 -12.88 15.89 26.62
N ILE A 395 -13.86 16.56 26.02
CA ILE A 395 -13.76 17.95 25.57
C ILE A 395 -14.54 18.89 26.48
N GLN A 396 -14.08 20.13 26.57
CA GLN A 396 -14.68 21.16 27.41
C GLN A 396 -15.69 22.02 26.67
N LEU A 397 -16.93 22.08 27.15
CA LEU A 397 -17.96 22.93 26.53
C LEU A 397 -17.92 24.37 27.05
N PRO A 398 -18.22 25.34 26.17
CA PRO A 398 -18.41 26.72 26.57
C PRO A 398 -19.77 26.94 27.25
N VAL A 399 -19.83 27.90 28.17
CA VAL A 399 -21.07 28.25 28.91
C VAL A 399 -22.00 29.19 28.11
N TYR A 400 -21.46 29.87 27.09
CA TYR A 400 -22.04 31.06 26.44
C TYR A 400 -23.49 30.94 25.94
N GLN A 401 -23.84 29.95 25.13
CA GLN A 401 -25.15 29.97 24.45
C GLN A 401 -26.30 29.31 25.22
N SER A 402 -26.00 28.39 26.13
CA SER A 402 -27.04 27.55 26.76
C SER A 402 -26.63 26.97 28.11
N LYS A 403 -25.77 27.67 28.86
CA LYS A 403 -25.19 27.21 30.14
C LYS A 403 -24.44 25.88 30.00
N GLY A 404 -23.70 25.70 28.91
CA GLY A 404 -22.90 24.50 28.67
C GLY A 404 -23.61 23.38 27.89
N LYS A 405 -24.86 23.57 27.44
CA LYS A 405 -25.61 22.50 26.73
C LYS A 405 -25.32 22.42 25.23
N ILE A 406 -24.80 23.50 24.65
CA ILE A 406 -24.56 23.69 23.21
C ILE A 406 -23.23 24.41 23.03
N ALA A 407 -22.35 23.86 22.21
CA ALA A 407 -21.13 24.50 21.73
C ALA A 407 -21.26 24.81 20.23
N GLN A 408 -20.76 25.97 19.81
CA GLN A 408 -20.65 26.34 18.40
C GLN A 408 -19.18 26.57 18.06
N PHE A 409 -18.73 25.95 16.96
CA PHE A 409 -17.35 25.99 16.48
C PHE A 409 -17.28 26.49 15.04
N ALA A 410 -16.31 27.35 14.76
CA ALA A 410 -16.00 27.78 13.39
C ALA A 410 -15.28 26.70 12.57
N THR A 411 -15.28 26.85 11.24
CA THR A 411 -14.43 26.06 10.33
C THR A 411 -13.46 26.90 9.51
N ALA A 412 -12.36 26.30 9.06
CA ALA A 412 -11.43 26.90 8.08
C ALA A 412 -11.94 26.89 6.64
N THR A 413 -13.02 26.18 6.33
CA THR A 413 -13.55 26.09 4.97
C THR A 413 -13.93 27.49 4.48
N LYS A 414 -13.16 28.02 3.53
CA LYS A 414 -13.40 29.34 2.92
C LYS A 414 -14.83 29.39 2.38
N PHE A 415 -15.49 30.50 2.69
CA PHE A 415 -16.86 30.89 2.37
C PHE A 415 -17.44 30.22 1.12
N SER A 416 -18.54 29.48 1.27
CA SER A 416 -19.38 29.14 0.12
C SER A 416 -20.20 30.37 -0.26
N TRP A 417 -20.13 30.78 -1.53
CA TRP A 417 -21.07 31.75 -2.10
C TRP A 417 -22.46 31.15 -1.96
N ASN A 418 -23.31 31.72 -1.09
CA ASN A 418 -24.73 31.39 -1.14
C ASN A 418 -25.32 31.95 -2.44
N SER A 419 -26.52 31.50 -2.79
CA SER A 419 -27.27 31.93 -3.98
C SER A 419 -27.58 33.44 -4.02
N ALA A 420 -27.24 34.19 -2.96
CA ALA A 420 -27.38 35.65 -2.85
C ALA A 420 -26.04 36.42 -2.91
N GLY A 421 -24.91 35.74 -3.16
CA GLY A 421 -23.61 36.40 -3.36
C GLY A 421 -22.89 36.86 -2.08
N ALA A 422 -23.32 36.44 -0.89
CA ALA A 422 -22.69 36.81 0.39
C ALA A 422 -21.66 35.76 0.84
N LYS A 423 -20.54 36.22 1.44
CA LYS A 423 -19.59 35.34 2.13
C LYS A 423 -20.23 34.77 3.40
N ALA A 424 -20.43 33.46 3.49
CA ALA A 424 -21.03 32.80 4.66
C ALA A 424 -20.04 31.87 5.39
N LEU A 425 -19.82 32.11 6.69
CA LEU A 425 -19.05 31.21 7.56
C LEU A 425 -19.90 29.98 7.87
N ARG A 426 -19.30 28.78 7.81
CA ARG A 426 -19.94 27.56 8.31
C ARG A 426 -19.64 27.34 9.79
N ILE A 427 -20.68 26.99 10.53
CA ILE A 427 -20.63 26.80 11.98
C ILE A 427 -21.12 25.40 12.31
N PHE A 428 -20.35 24.71 13.12
CA PHE A 428 -20.69 23.40 13.64
C PHE A 428 -21.25 23.53 15.03
N ARG A 429 -22.38 22.87 15.28
CA ARG A 429 -23.03 22.84 16.58
C ARG A 429 -22.89 21.45 17.19
N LEU A 430 -22.34 21.44 18.40
CA LEU A 430 -22.23 20.26 19.24
C LEU A 430 -23.21 20.42 20.41
N THR A 431 -24.15 19.50 20.57
CA THR A 431 -25.05 19.45 21.73
C THR A 431 -24.81 18.18 22.54
N GLU A 432 -25.33 18.12 23.76
CA GLU A 432 -25.25 16.92 24.60
C GLU A 432 -25.86 15.66 23.95
N GLU A 433 -26.73 15.84 22.95
CA GLU A 433 -27.53 14.78 22.33
C GLU A 433 -27.12 14.50 20.88
N LYS A 434 -26.53 15.48 20.16
CA LYS A 434 -26.26 15.36 18.72
C LYS A 434 -25.16 16.31 18.21
N PHE A 435 -24.61 15.95 17.05
CA PHE A 435 -23.70 16.76 16.25
C PHE A 435 -24.43 17.26 15.01
N GLU A 436 -24.51 18.57 14.78
CA GLU A 436 -25.24 19.17 13.66
C GLU A 436 -24.40 20.25 12.96
N ALA A 437 -24.39 20.22 11.63
CA ALA A 437 -23.87 21.32 10.81
C ALA A 437 -24.99 22.34 10.58
N ASP A 438 -24.79 23.60 11.00
CA ASP A 438 -25.75 24.68 10.74
C ASP A 438 -25.33 25.45 9.48
N HIS A 439 -26.29 25.73 8.59
CA HIS A 439 -26.01 26.16 7.21
C HIS A 439 -26.10 27.67 6.98
N ASP A 440 -26.51 28.50 7.96
CA ASP A 440 -26.72 29.93 7.68
C ASP A 440 -26.29 30.84 8.85
N GLY A 441 -25.00 31.20 8.85
CA GLY A 441 -24.36 32.06 9.86
C GLY A 441 -24.67 33.56 9.75
N ARG A 442 -25.86 33.97 9.31
CA ARG A 442 -26.21 35.42 9.27
C ARG A 442 -26.25 36.07 10.67
N GLN A 443 -26.13 35.29 11.75
CA GLN A 443 -26.31 35.75 13.13
C GLN A 443 -25.24 35.32 14.15
N ALA A 444 -24.17 34.63 13.74
CA ALA A 444 -23.12 34.29 14.70
C ALA A 444 -22.23 35.51 14.93
N GLN A 445 -22.60 36.33 15.91
CA GLN A 445 -21.79 37.47 16.34
C GLN A 445 -20.45 37.00 16.89
N PHE A 446 -20.41 35.83 17.54
CA PHE A 446 -19.23 35.26 18.20
C PHE A 446 -19.26 33.73 18.29
N VAL A 447 -18.14 33.06 18.01
CA VAL A 447 -17.99 31.58 18.08
C VAL A 447 -16.66 31.18 18.72
N PHE A 448 -16.61 29.95 19.25
CA PHE A 448 -15.36 29.36 19.74
C PHE A 448 -14.61 28.69 18.59
N ILE A 449 -13.30 28.52 18.78
CA ILE A 449 -12.43 27.84 17.84
C ILE A 449 -11.76 26.66 18.54
N ARG A 450 -11.64 25.56 17.80
CA ARG A 450 -10.76 24.45 18.14
C ARG A 450 -9.95 24.06 16.93
N CYS A 451 -8.67 23.92 17.14
CA CYS A 451 -7.75 23.55 16.09
C CYS A 451 -7.58 22.03 16.03
N VAL A 452 -7.16 21.56 14.87
CA VAL A 452 -6.77 20.17 14.57
C VAL A 452 -5.30 20.18 14.20
N LYS A 453 -4.58 19.15 14.64
CA LYS A 453 -3.16 19.00 14.35
C LYS A 453 -2.94 18.69 12.86
N ASP A 454 -1.91 19.28 12.28
CA ASP A 454 -1.47 18.98 10.90
C ASP A 454 -0.85 17.57 10.83
N TYR A 455 -0.93 16.95 9.65
CA TYR A 455 -0.44 15.59 9.38
C TYR A 455 0.36 15.53 8.10
#